data_AF-A0A3L6FXE7-F1
#
_entry.id   AF-A0A3L6FXE7-F1
#
_cell.length_a   1.000
_cell.length_b   1.000
_cell.length_c   1.000
_cell.angle_alpha   90.00
_cell.angle_beta   90.00
_cell.angle_gamma   90.00
#
_symmetry.space_group_name_H-M   'P 1'
#
loop_
_entity.id
_entity.type
_entity.pdbx_description
1 polymer ?
#
loop_
_entity_poly.entity_id
_entity_poly.type
_entity_poly.pdbx_seq_one_letter_code
_entity_poly.pdbx_strand_id
1 'polypeptide(L)'
;MPLLARSTTTGPRRRALVLALLLLVPLFLILLHLTSSPSPRPLPAPRKPSSRSQACDYSAGEWVRDPLASSSLRYDHTCKEIFKGWNCIANGKPNARDLLSWRWRPVGPGCELPRLDPRRFLEHLRDTSIGNFPVPVSLSSKNA
;
A
#
# COMPACT_ATOMS: atom_id res chain seq x y z
N MET A 1 15.57 2.56 71.21
CA MET A 1 14.41 3.50 71.20
C MET A 1 14.98 4.92 71.18
N PRO A 2 14.52 5.88 70.35
CA PRO A 2 13.25 5.95 69.62
C PRO A 2 13.41 5.90 68.07
N LEU A 3 12.39 5.37 67.39
CA LEU A 3 12.22 5.48 65.94
C LEU A 3 11.40 6.72 65.63
N LEU A 4 11.95 7.66 64.85
CA LEU A 4 11.24 8.82 64.33
C LEU A 4 10.16 8.36 63.33
N ALA A 5 8.90 8.48 63.73
CA ALA A 5 7.76 8.33 62.85
C ALA A 5 7.72 9.51 61.85
N ARG A 6 8.08 9.26 60.59
CA ARG A 6 7.92 10.24 59.51
C ARG A 6 6.47 10.19 59.02
N SER A 7 5.69 11.19 59.42
CA SER A 7 4.35 11.44 58.90
C SER A 7 4.42 11.92 57.44
N THR A 8 3.94 11.10 56.50
CA THR A 8 3.76 11.50 55.11
C THR A 8 2.33 11.94 54.87
N THR A 9 1.96 13.12 55.37
CA THR A 9 0.71 13.79 54.98
C THR A 9 0.84 14.26 53.52
N THR A 10 0.55 13.37 52.57
CA THR A 10 0.40 13.68 51.15
C THR A 10 -0.93 14.40 50.95
N GLY A 11 -0.93 15.73 51.09
CA GLY A 11 -2.13 16.55 50.91
C GLY A 11 -2.80 16.33 49.54
N PRO A 12 -4.12 16.55 49.42
CA PRO A 12 -4.88 16.32 48.20
C PRO A 12 -4.31 17.09 46.99
N ARG A 13 -3.70 18.25 47.23
CA ARG A 13 -2.96 19.03 46.22
C ARG A 13 -1.72 18.30 45.69
N ARG A 14 -0.95 17.61 46.54
CA ARG A 14 0.22 16.82 46.11
C ARG A 14 -0.21 15.58 45.33
N ARG A 15 -1.30 14.91 45.74
CA ARG A 15 -1.87 13.77 45.01
C ARG A 15 -2.41 14.18 43.63
N ALA A 16 -3.12 15.31 43.56
CA ALA A 16 -3.61 15.87 42.30
C ALA A 16 -2.45 16.26 41.35
N LEU A 17 -1.37 16.85 41.88
CA LEU A 17 -0.18 17.17 41.09
C LEU A 17 0.52 15.91 40.56
N VAL A 18 0.61 14.85 41.38
CA VAL A 18 1.19 13.57 40.94
C VAL A 18 0.33 12.92 39.87
N LEU A 19 -1.00 12.89 40.03
CA LEU A 19 -1.91 12.35 39.01
C LEU A 19 -1.88 13.17 37.71
N ALA A 20 -1.82 14.50 37.79
CA ALA A 20 -1.67 15.35 36.63
C ALA A 20 -0.36 15.06 35.87
N LEU A 21 0.74 14.88 36.60
CA LEU A 21 2.03 14.55 36.01
C LEU A 21 2.02 13.16 35.33
N LEU A 22 1.37 12.17 35.95
CA LEU A 22 1.23 10.81 35.40
C LEU A 22 0.39 10.76 34.12
N LEU A 23 -0.51 11.73 33.89
CA LEU A 23 -1.32 11.80 32.67
C LEU A 23 -0.68 12.69 31.59
N LEU A 24 -0.13 13.84 31.97
CA LEU A 24 0.38 14.84 31.03
C LEU A 24 1.74 14.47 30.44
N VAL A 25 2.63 13.86 31.22
CA VAL A 25 3.97 13.47 30.75
C VAL A 25 3.92 12.40 29.65
N PRO A 26 3.22 11.26 29.80
CA PRO A 26 3.15 10.28 28.71
C PRO A 26 2.39 10.82 27.50
N LEU A 27 1.36 11.65 27.69
CA LEU A 27 0.66 12.32 26.59
C LEU A 27 1.59 13.24 25.80
N PHE A 28 2.43 14.01 26.49
CA PHE A 28 3.43 14.87 25.87
C PHE A 28 4.50 14.06 25.12
N LEU A 29 4.97 12.95 25.68
CA LEU A 29 5.91 12.04 24.99
C LEU A 29 5.27 11.40 23.74
N ILE A 30 3.99 11.01 23.81
CA ILE A 30 3.25 10.50 22.65
C ILE A 30 3.12 11.59 21.58
N LEU A 31 2.75 12.82 21.95
CA LEU A 31 2.70 13.96 21.03
C LEU A 31 4.07 14.26 20.40
N LEU A 32 5.15 14.15 21.18
CA LEU A 32 6.51 14.24 20.64
C LEU A 32 6.79 13.12 19.64
N HIS A 33 6.35 11.90 19.85
CA HIS A 33 6.49 10.81 18.87
C HIS A 33 5.64 10.99 17.61
N LEU A 34 4.43 11.54 17.72
CA LEU A 34 3.57 11.85 16.56
C LEU A 34 4.13 13.02 15.73
N THR A 35 4.74 14.01 16.38
CA THR A 35 5.40 15.15 15.71
C THR A 35 6.80 14.80 15.22
N SER A 36 7.52 13.92 15.93
CA SER A 36 8.77 13.30 15.49
C SER A 36 8.51 12.12 14.55
N SER A 37 7.56 12.28 13.62
CA SER A 37 7.55 11.44 12.44
C SER A 37 8.96 11.53 11.87
N PRO A 38 9.73 10.42 11.77
CA PRO A 38 11.06 10.47 11.22
C PRO A 38 10.91 11.10 9.85
N SER A 39 11.53 12.27 9.66
CA SER A 39 11.58 12.95 8.36
C SER A 39 11.81 11.87 7.31
N PRO A 40 10.98 11.77 6.26
CA PRO A 40 11.24 10.84 5.18
C PRO A 40 12.71 11.04 4.82
N ARG A 41 13.51 9.98 4.92
CA ARG A 41 14.91 10.04 4.47
C ARG A 41 14.85 10.66 3.08
N PRO A 42 15.67 11.69 2.77
CA PRO A 42 15.75 12.17 1.41
C PRO A 42 15.95 10.94 0.54
N LEU A 43 14.95 10.65 -0.30
CA LEU A 43 15.09 9.59 -1.28
C LEU A 43 16.39 9.89 -2.02
N PRO A 44 17.28 8.90 -2.21
CA PRO A 44 18.49 9.13 -2.98
C PRO A 44 18.08 9.84 -4.27
N ALA A 45 18.69 10.99 -4.55
CA ALA A 45 18.41 11.75 -5.75
C ALA A 45 18.40 10.76 -6.93
N PRO A 46 17.41 10.82 -7.83
CA PRO A 46 17.31 9.88 -8.93
C PRO A 46 18.67 9.87 -9.63
N ARG A 47 19.32 8.71 -9.61
CA ARG A 47 20.62 8.52 -10.26
C ARG A 47 20.43 8.99 -11.70
N LYS A 48 21.16 10.02 -12.11
CA LYS A 48 21.24 10.40 -13.52
C LYS A 48 21.62 9.12 -14.28
N PRO A 49 20.77 8.63 -15.20
CA PRO A 49 21.11 7.43 -15.94
C PRO A 49 22.38 7.71 -16.72
N SER A 50 23.46 6.99 -16.39
CA SER A 50 24.66 6.98 -17.23
C SER A 50 24.25 6.46 -18.61
N SER A 51 24.81 7.06 -19.65
CA SER A 51 24.43 6.98 -21.07
C SER A 51 24.55 5.61 -21.75
N ARG A 52 24.17 4.52 -21.09
CA ARG A 52 24.03 3.18 -21.68
C ARG A 52 22.63 2.67 -21.33
N SER A 53 21.70 2.86 -22.27
CA SER A 53 20.25 2.63 -22.18
C SER A 53 19.58 3.31 -20.98
N GLN A 54 18.78 4.36 -21.20
CA GLN A 54 17.90 4.88 -20.17
C GLN A 54 16.91 3.78 -19.76
N ALA A 55 17.25 3.00 -18.74
CA ALA A 55 16.33 2.07 -18.13
C ALA A 55 15.16 2.88 -17.57
N CYS A 56 13.94 2.50 -17.94
CA CYS A 56 12.73 3.14 -17.44
C CYS A 56 12.55 2.86 -15.95
N ASP A 57 12.38 3.90 -15.15
CA ASP A 57 11.91 3.76 -13.78
C ASP A 57 10.37 3.60 -13.80
N TYR A 58 9.91 2.35 -13.88
CA TYR A 58 8.47 2.04 -13.92
C TYR A 58 7.74 2.38 -12.61
N SER A 59 8.46 2.68 -11.53
CA SER A 59 7.86 3.13 -10.27
C SER A 59 7.58 4.63 -10.24
N ALA A 60 8.19 5.40 -11.15
CA ALA A 60 7.96 6.83 -11.33
C ALA A 60 6.96 7.07 -12.46
N GLY A 61 5.89 7.79 -12.17
CA GLY A 61 4.76 7.92 -13.09
C GLY A 61 3.59 8.67 -12.49
N GLU A 62 2.49 8.63 -13.21
CA GLU A 62 1.23 9.21 -12.78
C GLU A 62 0.05 8.33 -13.18
N TRP A 63 -1.06 8.47 -12.45
CA TRP A 63 -2.33 7.87 -12.83
C TRP A 63 -3.03 8.74 -13.87
N VAL A 64 -3.38 8.16 -15.01
CA VAL A 64 -4.13 8.85 -16.07
C VAL A 64 -5.43 8.11 -16.39
N ARG A 65 -6.43 8.84 -16.87
CA ARG A 65 -7.68 8.23 -17.34
C ARG A 65 -7.46 7.58 -18.71
N ASP A 66 -7.86 6.33 -18.85
CA ASP A 66 -7.94 5.58 -20.10
C ASP A 66 -9.33 4.93 -20.20
N PRO A 67 -10.27 5.50 -20.98
CA PRO A 67 -11.60 4.92 -21.17
C PRO A 67 -11.55 3.49 -21.72
N LEU A 68 -10.54 3.15 -22.52
CA LEU A 68 -10.37 1.80 -23.08
C LEU A 68 -9.83 0.80 -22.05
N ALA A 69 -9.29 1.26 -20.91
CA ALA A 69 -8.94 0.37 -19.80
C ALA A 69 -10.19 -0.29 -19.22
N SER A 70 -11.33 0.42 -19.25
CA SER A 70 -12.61 -0.10 -18.77
C SER A 70 -13.24 -1.14 -19.70
N SER A 71 -12.99 -1.06 -21.02
CA SER A 71 -13.52 -2.00 -22.02
C SER A 71 -12.67 -3.28 -22.14
N SER A 72 -11.43 -3.26 -21.67
CA SER A 72 -10.56 -4.45 -21.57
C SER A 72 -10.88 -5.18 -20.25
N LEU A 73 -12.07 -5.76 -20.18
CA LEU A 73 -12.67 -6.34 -18.96
C LEU A 73 -11.85 -7.50 -18.37
N ARG A 74 -10.81 -7.18 -17.60
CA ARG A 74 -10.06 -8.11 -16.74
C ARG A 74 -10.67 -8.25 -15.34
N TYR A 75 -11.51 -7.29 -14.95
CA TYR A 75 -12.16 -7.24 -13.64
C TYR A 75 -13.66 -7.08 -13.87
N ASP A 76 -14.35 -8.21 -13.81
CA ASP A 76 -15.81 -8.27 -13.88
C ASP A 76 -16.36 -8.96 -12.63
N HIS A 77 -17.59 -8.62 -12.26
CA HIS A 77 -18.29 -9.19 -11.13
C HIS A 77 -18.50 -10.71 -11.25
N THR A 78 -18.42 -11.26 -12.48
CA THR A 78 -18.63 -12.68 -12.78
C THR A 78 -17.39 -13.56 -12.59
N CYS A 79 -16.20 -12.98 -12.43
CA CYS A 79 -14.94 -13.73 -12.30
C CYS A 79 -14.89 -14.49 -10.97
N LYS A 80 -14.75 -15.82 -11.05
CA LYS A 80 -14.83 -16.73 -9.89
C LYS A 80 -13.53 -16.76 -9.10
N GLU A 81 -12.44 -16.37 -9.73
CA GLU A 81 -11.08 -16.34 -9.20
C GLU A 81 -10.87 -15.14 -8.26
N ILE A 82 -11.69 -14.09 -8.40
CA ILE A 82 -11.68 -12.95 -7.49
C ILE A 82 -12.34 -13.39 -6.17
N PHE A 83 -11.58 -13.33 -5.08
CA PHE A 83 -12.13 -13.56 -3.75
C PHE A 83 -13.35 -12.65 -3.49
N LYS A 84 -14.43 -13.21 -2.95
CA LYS A 84 -15.73 -12.51 -2.80
C LYS A 84 -15.60 -11.16 -2.09
N GLY A 85 -14.77 -11.08 -1.03
CA GLY A 85 -14.52 -9.83 -0.31
C GLY A 85 -13.78 -8.76 -1.11
N TRP A 86 -13.13 -9.12 -2.22
CA TRP A 86 -12.36 -8.21 -3.08
C TRP A 86 -13.11 -7.83 -4.37
N ASN A 87 -14.30 -8.40 -4.61
CA ASN A 87 -15.13 -8.09 -5.77
C ASN A 87 -16.01 -6.86 -5.50
N CYS A 88 -15.43 -5.66 -5.61
CA CYS A 88 -16.08 -4.38 -5.39
C CYS A 88 -17.33 -4.17 -6.26
N ILE A 89 -17.36 -4.67 -7.50
CA ILE A 89 -18.54 -4.55 -8.38
C ILE A 89 -19.66 -5.44 -7.85
N ALA A 90 -19.38 -6.71 -7.53
CA ALA A 90 -20.36 -7.62 -6.94
C ALA A 90 -20.86 -7.14 -5.57
N ASN A 91 -19.99 -6.49 -4.79
CA ASN A 91 -20.32 -5.94 -3.48
C ASN A 91 -21.01 -4.57 -3.55
N GLY A 92 -21.33 -4.06 -4.75
CA GLY A 92 -22.14 -2.84 -4.92
C GLY A 92 -21.44 -1.53 -4.59
N LYS A 93 -20.10 -1.46 -4.65
CA LYS A 93 -19.36 -0.21 -4.40
C LYS A 93 -19.72 0.84 -5.47
N PRO A 94 -20.21 2.03 -5.10
CA PRO A 94 -20.80 3.00 -6.04
C PRO A 94 -19.91 3.41 -7.23
N ASN A 95 -18.61 3.61 -7.01
CA ASN A 95 -17.65 4.02 -8.03
C ASN A 95 -16.72 2.88 -8.48
N ALA A 96 -17.11 1.62 -8.30
CA ALA A 96 -16.26 0.47 -8.65
C ALA A 96 -15.83 0.47 -10.12
N ARG A 97 -16.75 0.81 -11.02
CA ARG A 97 -16.48 0.85 -12.47
C ARG A 97 -15.58 2.01 -12.86
N ASP A 98 -15.69 3.15 -12.18
CA ASP A 98 -14.84 4.31 -12.45
C ASP A 98 -13.37 4.06 -12.12
N LEU A 99 -13.10 3.23 -11.11
CA LEU A 99 -11.74 2.84 -10.75
C LEU A 99 -11.02 2.10 -11.88
N LEU A 100 -11.75 1.36 -12.73
CA LEU A 100 -11.20 0.63 -13.87
C LEU A 100 -10.74 1.54 -15.02
N SER A 101 -11.11 2.83 -14.99
CA SER A 101 -10.72 3.79 -16.01
C SER A 101 -9.36 4.44 -15.74
N TRP A 102 -8.65 4.07 -14.67
CA TRP A 102 -7.32 4.58 -14.37
C TRP A 102 -6.23 3.62 -14.84
N ARG A 103 -5.20 4.15 -15.50
CA ARG A 103 -3.97 3.41 -15.83
C ARG A 103 -2.75 4.13 -15.28
N TRP A 104 -1.75 3.35 -14.89
CA TRP A 104 -0.44 3.87 -14.54
C TRP A 104 0.35 4.22 -15.81
N ARG A 105 0.90 5.44 -15.88
CA ARG A 105 1.74 5.90 -16.98
C ARG A 105 3.15 6.24 -16.45
N PRO A 106 4.17 5.42 -16.76
CA PRO A 106 5.55 5.72 -16.38
C PRO A 106 6.06 6.99 -17.06
N VAL A 107 6.97 7.71 -16.39
CA VAL A 107 7.68 8.84 -16.98
C VAL A 107 8.88 8.37 -17.79
N GLY A 108 9.09 8.96 -18.98
CA GLY A 108 10.27 8.73 -19.80
C GLY A 108 9.95 8.43 -21.27
N PRO A 109 10.79 8.89 -22.22
CA PRO A 109 10.60 8.62 -23.64
C PRO A 109 10.75 7.13 -23.93
N GLY A 110 9.74 6.52 -24.56
CA GLY A 110 9.74 5.09 -24.86
C GLY A 110 9.42 4.17 -23.68
N CYS A 111 9.03 4.71 -22.52
CA CYS A 111 8.68 3.95 -21.32
C CYS A 111 7.20 3.56 -21.21
N GLU A 112 6.46 3.61 -22.33
CA GLU A 112 5.04 3.25 -22.34
C GLU A 112 4.86 1.75 -22.11
N LEU A 113 4.02 1.40 -21.14
CA LEU A 113 3.66 0.01 -20.87
C LEU A 113 2.61 -0.46 -21.89
N PRO A 114 2.88 -1.52 -22.66
CA PRO A 114 1.88 -2.09 -23.56
C PRO A 114 0.75 -2.73 -22.75
N ARG A 115 -0.40 -2.92 -23.39
CA ARG A 115 -1.49 -3.68 -22.78
C ARG A 115 -1.07 -5.13 -22.59
N LEU A 116 -1.31 -5.66 -21.39
CA LEU A 116 -1.09 -7.07 -21.09
C LEU A 116 -1.99 -7.95 -21.97
N ASP A 117 -1.42 -8.84 -22.77
CA ASP A 117 -2.18 -9.94 -23.37
C ASP A 117 -2.13 -11.12 -22.39
N PRO A 118 -3.23 -11.43 -21.66
CA PRO A 118 -3.19 -12.47 -20.63
C PRO A 118 -2.91 -13.84 -21.24
N ARG A 119 -3.39 -14.10 -22.46
CA ARG A 119 -3.20 -15.39 -23.13
C ARG A 119 -1.72 -15.57 -23.48
N ARG A 120 -1.11 -14.60 -24.17
CA ARG A 120 0.31 -14.66 -24.51
C ARG A 120 1.21 -14.71 -23.27
N PHE A 121 0.87 -13.97 -22.23
CA PHE A 121 1.62 -13.99 -20.97
C PHE A 121 1.61 -15.40 -20.34
N LEU A 122 0.43 -16.02 -20.24
CA LEU A 122 0.28 -17.35 -19.67
C LEU A 122 0.89 -18.45 -20.55
N GLU A 123 0.83 -18.31 -21.88
CA GLU A 123 1.52 -19.19 -22.82
C GLU A 123 3.04 -19.12 -22.65
N HIS A 124 3.59 -17.92 -22.45
CA HIS A 124 5.03 -17.72 -22.24
C HIS A 124 5.52 -18.29 -20.91
N LEU A 125 4.67 -18.30 -19.89
CA LEU A 125 4.98 -18.81 -18.54
C LEU A 125 4.39 -20.19 -18.28
N ARG A 126 4.04 -20.91 -19.35
CA ARG A 126 3.54 -22.28 -19.25
C ARG A 126 4.59 -23.15 -18.57
N ASP A 127 4.12 -24.06 -17.71
CA ASP A 127 4.96 -25.00 -16.97
C ASP A 127 5.99 -24.32 -16.05
N THR A 128 5.83 -23.03 -15.78
CA THR A 128 6.62 -22.24 -14.84
C THR A 128 5.80 -21.93 -13.59
N SER A 129 6.43 -21.97 -12.42
CA SER A 129 5.81 -21.50 -11.17
C SER A 129 6.10 -20.01 -10.97
N ILE A 130 5.06 -19.21 -10.74
CA ILE A 130 5.18 -17.79 -10.43
C ILE A 130 4.80 -17.61 -8.95
N GLY A 131 5.81 -17.29 -8.12
CA GLY A 131 5.63 -17.09 -6.68
C GLY A 131 5.74 -18.39 -5.85
N ASN A 132 5.48 -18.27 -4.54
CA ASN A 132 5.59 -19.39 -3.59
C ASN A 132 4.31 -20.25 -3.53
N PHE A 133 3.54 -20.31 -4.62
CA PHE A 133 2.37 -21.16 -4.71
C PHE A 133 2.72 -22.43 -5.49
N PRO A 134 2.47 -23.64 -4.95
CA PRO A 134 2.81 -24.90 -5.61
C PRO A 134 1.82 -25.25 -6.74
N VAL A 135 1.25 -24.26 -7.43
CA VAL A 135 0.27 -24.47 -8.49
C VAL A 135 0.90 -24.05 -9.82
N PRO A 136 1.20 -24.99 -10.73
CA PRO A 136 1.68 -24.64 -12.05
C PRO A 136 0.66 -23.77 -12.79
N VAL A 137 1.15 -22.75 -13.51
CA VAL A 137 0.31 -21.91 -14.36
C VAL A 137 -0.25 -22.78 -15.48
N SER A 138 -1.52 -23.15 -15.36
CA SER A 138 -2.23 -23.97 -16.34
C SER A 138 -3.32 -23.13 -17.02
N LEU A 139 -3.25 -23.07 -18.35
CA LEU A 139 -4.34 -22.52 -19.16
C LEU A 139 -5.51 -23.50 -19.11
N SER A 140 -6.52 -23.19 -18.29
CA SER A 140 -7.79 -23.90 -18.40
C SER A 140 -8.47 -23.44 -19.69
N SER A 141 -8.40 -24.27 -20.73
CA SER A 141 -9.20 -24.10 -21.95
C SER A 141 -10.66 -24.30 -21.59
N LYS A 142 -11.36 -23.23 -21.19
CA LYS A 142 -12.81 -23.18 -21.34
C LYS A 142 -13.09 -22.58 -22.71
N ASN A 143 -13.69 -23.41 -23.55
CA ASN A 143 -14.03 -23.11 -24.93
C ASN A 143 -14.78 -21.78 -25.04
N ALA A 144 -14.51 -21.09 -26.15
CA ALA A 144 -15.12 -19.85 -26.58
C ALA A 144 -16.65 -19.93 -26.66
#